data_AF-A0A3E3E776-F1
#
_entry.id   AF-A0A3E3E776-F1
#
_cell.length_a   1.000
_cell.length_b   1.000
_cell.length_c   1.000
_cell.angle_alpha   90.00
_cell.angle_beta   90.00
_cell.angle_gamma   90.00
#
_symmetry.space_group_name_H-M   'P 1'
#
loop_
_entity.id
_entity.type
_entity.pdbx_description
1 polymer ?
#
loop_
_entity_poly.entity_id
_entity_poly.type
_entity_poly.pdbx_seq_one_letter_code
_entity_poly.pdbx_strand_id
1 'polypeptide(L)'
;MRGRPKSDNSREKQYRVRLNEKEALNLDYVSSTTGQAKSDIIRKALNEYLHKVQINEYNLSPENDDLIMEGINMQRVLKCPYCGKTNIFDFTDLCNVSSYERQMGTENLYEFDEVELICTNCNKKSMVNGYISEYPLGAFNGEEIKVAKLEEEE
;
A
#
# COMPACT_ATOMS: atom_id res chain seq x y z
N MET A 1 0.11 3.48 -49.53
CA MET A 1 0.08 3.46 -48.05
C MET A 1 0.85 2.24 -47.56
N ARG A 2 2.02 2.41 -46.94
CA ARG A 2 2.77 1.29 -46.33
C ARG A 2 2.06 0.94 -45.01
N GLY A 3 1.28 -0.14 -45.01
CA GLY A 3 0.60 -0.64 -43.82
C GLY A 3 1.60 -1.09 -42.75
N ARG A 4 1.22 -0.96 -41.48
CA ARG A 4 2.00 -1.41 -40.33
C ARG A 4 2.43 -2.88 -40.51
N PRO A 5 3.71 -3.23 -40.30
CA PRO A 5 4.15 -4.62 -40.39
C PRO A 5 3.31 -5.52 -39.47
N LYS A 6 2.87 -6.68 -39.98
CA LYS A 6 2.18 -7.66 -39.15
C LYS A 6 3.19 -8.21 -38.14
N SER A 7 2.97 -7.95 -36.86
CA SER A 7 3.73 -8.59 -35.79
C SER A 7 3.30 -10.05 -35.68
N ASP A 8 4.24 -10.98 -35.80
CA ASP A 8 4.03 -12.38 -35.44
C ASP A 8 3.54 -12.45 -34.00
N ASN A 9 2.46 -13.22 -33.78
CA ASN A 9 1.83 -13.50 -32.47
C ASN A 9 1.07 -12.35 -31.78
N SER A 10 0.49 -11.41 -32.53
CA SER A 10 -0.41 -10.40 -31.95
C SER A 10 -1.67 -10.98 -31.28
N ARG A 11 -2.13 -12.17 -31.68
CA ARG A 11 -3.41 -12.75 -31.19
C ARG A 11 -3.25 -13.61 -29.94
N GLU A 12 -2.08 -14.19 -29.70
CA GLU A 12 -1.85 -15.09 -28.56
C GLU A 12 -1.70 -14.33 -27.23
N LYS A 13 -1.28 -13.07 -27.26
CA LYS A 13 -0.98 -12.26 -26.08
C LYS A 13 -2.07 -11.23 -25.75
N GLN A 14 -3.32 -11.49 -26.13
CA GLN A 14 -4.44 -10.60 -25.83
C GLN A 14 -5.25 -11.12 -24.62
N TYR A 15 -5.20 -10.38 -23.52
CA TYR A 15 -6.07 -10.60 -22.37
C TYR A 15 -7.19 -9.54 -22.35
N ARG A 16 -8.46 -9.98 -22.28
CA ARG A 16 -9.63 -9.08 -22.22
C ARG A 16 -10.23 -9.13 -20.82
N VAL A 17 -10.07 -8.04 -20.08
CA VAL A 17 -10.65 -7.89 -18.74
C VAL A 17 -11.98 -7.16 -18.85
N ARG A 18 -13.03 -7.73 -18.25
CA ARG A 18 -14.29 -7.00 -18.00
C ARG A 18 -14.18 -6.35 -16.63
N LEU A 19 -14.31 -5.04 -16.58
CA LEU A 19 -14.28 -4.28 -15.34
C LEU A 19 -15.69 -4.19 -14.75
N ASN A 20 -15.78 -4.22 -13.41
CA ASN A 20 -17.00 -3.84 -12.72
C ASN A 20 -17.14 -2.29 -12.64
N GLU A 21 -18.30 -1.81 -12.17
CA GLU A 21 -18.57 -0.35 -12.11
C GLU A 21 -17.54 0.40 -11.25
N LYS A 22 -17.18 -0.16 -10.09
CA LYS A 22 -16.20 0.45 -9.19
C LYS A 22 -14.81 0.54 -9.83
N GLU A 23 -14.35 -0.53 -10.46
CA GLU A 23 -13.08 -0.58 -11.18
C GLU A 23 -13.04 0.39 -12.36
N ALA A 24 -14.14 0.51 -13.10
CA ALA A 24 -14.26 1.46 -14.19
C ALA A 24 -14.15 2.91 -13.68
N LEU A 25 -14.88 3.25 -12.61
CA LEU A 25 -14.81 4.56 -11.95
C LEU A 25 -13.40 4.89 -11.45
N ASN A 26 -12.72 3.91 -10.83
CA ASN A 26 -11.34 4.08 -10.36
C ASN A 26 -10.39 4.36 -11.54
N LEU A 27 -10.51 3.59 -12.62
CA LEU A 27 -9.65 3.74 -13.79
C LEU A 27 -9.89 5.07 -14.51
N ASP A 28 -11.15 5.53 -14.56
CA ASP A 28 -11.52 6.86 -15.05
C ASP A 28 -10.89 7.97 -14.21
N TYR A 29 -11.04 7.89 -12.88
CA TYR A 29 -10.47 8.87 -11.96
C TYR A 29 -8.95 8.97 -12.06
N VAL A 30 -8.25 7.84 -12.12
CA VAL A 30 -6.78 7.83 -12.24
C VAL A 30 -6.36 8.40 -13.59
N SER A 31 -7.06 8.06 -14.68
CA SER A 31 -6.78 8.59 -16.01
C SER A 31 -6.98 10.10 -16.09
N SER A 32 -8.09 10.62 -15.57
CA SER A 32 -8.37 12.06 -15.58
C SER A 32 -7.39 12.86 -14.73
N THR A 33 -6.96 12.29 -13.59
CA THR A 33 -6.08 12.99 -12.65
C THR A 33 -4.62 12.98 -13.11
N THR A 34 -4.15 11.88 -13.69
CA THR A 34 -2.74 11.72 -14.10
C THR A 34 -2.48 12.14 -15.55
N GLY A 35 -3.54 12.26 -16.37
CA GLY A 35 -3.43 12.47 -17.81
C GLY A 35 -2.94 11.24 -18.59
N GLN A 36 -2.75 10.10 -17.93
CA GLN A 36 -2.29 8.88 -18.58
C GLN A 36 -3.44 8.12 -19.24
N ALA A 37 -3.16 7.45 -20.36
CA ALA A 37 -4.13 6.57 -20.97
C ALA A 37 -4.42 5.36 -20.07
N LYS A 38 -5.69 4.94 -20.01
CA LYS A 38 -6.14 3.78 -19.21
C LYS A 38 -5.29 2.52 -19.44
N SER A 39 -4.85 2.28 -20.69
CA SER A 39 -3.99 1.14 -21.01
C SER A 39 -2.61 1.23 -20.36
N ASP A 40 -2.05 2.44 -20.24
CA ASP A 40 -0.74 2.65 -19.63
C ASP A 40 -0.82 2.48 -18.12
N ILE A 41 -1.92 2.92 -17.51
CA ILE A 41 -2.21 2.69 -16.09
C ILE A 41 -2.25 1.19 -15.79
N ILE A 42 -2.98 0.40 -16.60
CA ILE A 42 -3.07 -1.05 -16.41
C ILE A 42 -1.70 -1.72 -16.58
N ARG A 43 -0.91 -1.32 -17.59
CA ARG A 43 0.46 -1.84 -17.77
C ARG A 43 1.36 -1.50 -16.60
N LYS A 44 1.25 -0.28 -16.08
CA LYS A 44 2.02 0.18 -14.92
C LYS A 44 1.66 -0.63 -13.68
N ALA A 45 0.37 -0.80 -13.40
CA ALA A 45 -0.12 -1.61 -12.29
C ALA A 45 0.36 -3.07 -12.39
N LEU A 46 0.35 -3.66 -13.59
CA LEU A 46 0.88 -5.01 -13.82
C LEU A 46 2.37 -5.10 -13.50
N ASN A 47 3.18 -4.15 -13.97
CA ASN A 47 4.61 -4.13 -13.68
C ASN A 47 4.90 -3.91 -12.19
N GLU A 48 4.18 -3.00 -11.54
CA GLU A 48 4.29 -2.77 -10.09
C GLU A 48 3.93 -4.03 -9.31
N TYR A 49 2.89 -4.75 -9.71
CA TYR A 49 2.51 -6.03 -9.08
C TYR A 49 3.56 -7.12 -9.34
N LEU A 50 4.10 -7.21 -10.55
CA LEU A 50 5.19 -8.15 -10.87
C LEU A 50 6.40 -7.92 -9.97
N HIS A 51 6.85 -6.67 -9.81
CA HIS A 51 7.97 -6.35 -8.93
C HIS A 51 7.69 -6.78 -7.48
N LYS A 52 6.47 -6.55 -6.97
CA LYS A 52 6.08 -7.03 -5.63
C LYS A 52 6.17 -8.55 -5.51
N VAL A 53 5.67 -9.28 -6.51
CA VAL A 53 5.76 -10.75 -6.53
C VAL A 53 7.21 -11.21 -6.55
N GLN A 54 8.06 -10.60 -7.40
CA GLN A 54 9.48 -10.94 -7.47
C GLN A 54 10.24 -10.67 -6.17
N ILE A 55 9.94 -9.54 -5.51
CA ILE A 55 10.51 -9.23 -4.19
C ILE A 55 10.08 -10.28 -3.17
N ASN A 56 8.79 -10.64 -3.15
CA ASN A 56 8.30 -11.68 -2.26
C ASN A 56 8.97 -13.04 -2.53
N GLU A 57 9.12 -13.45 -3.79
CA GLU A 57 9.82 -14.68 -4.16
C GLU A 57 11.29 -14.65 -3.75
N TYR A 58 11.97 -13.52 -3.90
CA TYR A 58 13.35 -13.32 -3.46
C TYR A 58 13.47 -13.42 -1.93
N ASN A 59 12.57 -12.76 -1.20
CA ASN A 59 12.52 -12.81 0.26
C ASN A 59 12.21 -14.22 0.78
N LEU A 60 11.47 -15.04 0.03
CA LEU A 60 11.15 -16.43 0.36
C LEU A 60 12.24 -17.42 -0.09
N SER A 61 13.32 -16.97 -0.73
CA SER A 61 14.40 -17.86 -1.16
C SER A 61 15.22 -18.33 0.05
N PRO A 62 15.59 -19.62 0.15
CA PRO A 62 16.31 -20.18 1.29
C PRO A 62 17.68 -19.53 1.58
N GLU A 63 18.22 -18.79 0.62
CA GLU A 63 19.50 -18.09 0.70
C GLU A 63 19.38 -16.69 1.33
N ASN A 64 18.15 -16.18 1.52
CA ASN A 64 17.85 -14.85 2.06
C ASN A 64 16.95 -14.90 3.30
N ASP A 65 16.94 -16.02 4.04
CA ASP A 65 16.17 -16.18 5.29
C ASP A 65 16.47 -15.08 6.32
N ASP A 66 17.69 -14.50 6.28
CA ASP A 66 18.12 -13.38 7.13
C ASP A 66 17.75 -11.97 6.59
N LEU A 67 17.22 -11.88 5.36
CA LEU A 67 16.93 -10.63 4.63
C LEU A 67 15.44 -10.44 4.31
N ILE A 68 14.59 -11.30 4.87
CA ILE A 68 13.15 -11.06 4.94
C ILE A 68 13.00 -9.64 5.53
N MET A 69 12.42 -8.71 4.77
CA MET A 69 11.76 -7.57 5.39
C MET A 69 10.64 -8.19 6.21
N GLU A 70 10.93 -8.50 7.48
CA GLU A 70 10.06 -9.25 8.38
C GLU A 70 8.75 -8.48 8.55
N GLY A 71 7.77 -8.86 7.73
CA GLY A 71 6.39 -8.40 7.83
C GLY A 71 5.90 -7.50 6.70
N ILE A 72 4.74 -6.90 6.91
CA ILE A 72 4.02 -6.05 5.96
C ILE A 72 4.54 -4.60 5.93
N ASN A 73 4.28 -3.90 4.82
CA ASN A 73 4.56 -2.47 4.71
C ASN A 73 3.77 -1.67 5.75
N MET A 74 4.47 -0.85 6.55
CA MET A 74 3.90 -0.03 7.62
C MET A 74 3.57 1.41 7.20
N GLN A 75 3.74 1.78 5.93
CA GLN A 75 3.42 3.11 5.45
C GLN A 75 1.92 3.31 5.23
N ARG A 76 1.36 4.42 5.72
CA ARG A 76 -0.06 4.77 5.55
C ARG A 76 -0.27 6.21 5.12
N VAL A 77 -1.30 6.40 4.29
CA VAL A 77 -1.75 7.73 3.83
C VAL A 77 -2.81 8.24 4.80
N LEU A 78 -2.46 9.22 5.63
CA LEU A 78 -3.37 9.81 6.61
C LEU A 78 -3.73 11.25 6.25
N LYS A 79 -4.99 11.61 6.47
CA LYS A 79 -5.46 12.99 6.30
C LYS A 79 -5.16 13.79 7.56
N CYS A 80 -4.52 14.93 7.40
CA CYS A 80 -4.29 15.88 8.48
C CYS A 80 -5.64 16.40 9.01
N PRO A 81 -5.92 16.32 10.31
CA PRO A 81 -7.19 16.76 10.89
C PRO A 81 -7.34 18.30 10.90
N TYR A 82 -6.25 19.05 10.68
CA TYR A 82 -6.27 20.52 10.64
C TYR A 82 -6.49 21.09 9.23
N CYS A 83 -5.70 20.65 8.25
CA CYS A 83 -5.73 21.22 6.89
C CYS A 83 -6.31 20.27 5.82
N GLY A 84 -6.62 19.02 6.18
CA GLY A 84 -7.18 18.03 5.25
C GLY A 84 -6.18 17.43 4.25
N LYS A 85 -4.92 17.90 4.23
CA LYS A 85 -3.87 17.36 3.35
C LYS A 85 -3.55 15.91 3.71
N THR A 86 -3.42 15.07 2.70
CA THR A 86 -2.92 13.69 2.84
C THR A 86 -1.40 13.68 2.99
N ASN A 87 -0.91 12.98 4.00
CA ASN A 87 0.51 12.77 4.27
C ASN A 87 0.79 11.26 4.29
N ILE A 88 2.01 10.87 3.97
CA ILE A 88 2.49 9.49 4.09
C ILE A 88 3.29 9.42 5.38
N PHE A 89 2.96 8.47 6.25
CA PHE A 89 3.68 8.21 7.49
C PHE A 89 4.10 6.76 7.53
N ASP A 90 5.26 6.51 8.12
CA ASP A 90 5.82 5.17 8.33
C ASP A 90 5.76 4.85 9.82
N PHE A 91 5.14 3.72 10.16
CA PHE A 91 4.94 3.29 11.55
C PHE A 91 5.95 2.23 12.02
N THR A 92 6.90 1.82 11.16
CA THR A 92 7.87 0.74 11.45
C THR A 92 8.57 0.92 12.82
N ASP A 93 9.09 2.12 13.08
CA ASP A 93 9.83 2.43 14.32
C ASP A 93 8.96 3.12 15.39
N LEU A 94 7.65 3.25 15.14
CA LEU A 94 6.72 4.00 15.99
C LEU A 94 5.70 3.10 16.69
N CYS A 95 5.88 1.78 16.60
CA CYS A 95 4.95 0.79 17.13
C CYS A 95 5.62 -0.18 18.10
N ASN A 96 4.82 -0.70 19.02
CA ASN A 96 5.13 -1.85 19.83
C ASN A 96 4.64 -3.10 19.11
N VAL A 97 5.51 -4.10 18.97
CA VAL A 97 5.18 -5.35 18.28
C VAL A 97 4.85 -6.42 19.31
N SER A 98 3.71 -7.08 19.13
CA SER A 98 3.35 -8.29 19.84
C SER A 98 3.08 -9.43 18.86
N SER A 99 3.54 -10.63 19.20
CA SER A 99 3.52 -11.80 18.31
C SER A 99 2.78 -12.97 18.95
N TYR A 100 1.88 -13.62 18.22
CA TYR A 100 1.04 -14.71 18.71
C TYR A 100 0.94 -15.84 17.69
N GLU A 101 1.13 -17.10 18.11
CA GLU A 101 1.05 -18.23 17.19
C GLU A 101 -0.41 -18.70 16.98
N ARG A 102 -0.79 -18.90 15.71
CA ARG A 102 -2.13 -19.33 15.29
C ARG A 102 -2.04 -20.45 14.26
N GLN A 103 -3.20 -20.97 13.83
CA GLN A 103 -3.28 -22.17 12.97
C GLN A 103 -2.53 -22.07 11.64
N MET A 104 -2.37 -20.87 11.08
CA MET A 104 -1.70 -20.62 9.80
C MET A 104 -0.31 -20.00 9.96
N GLY A 105 0.22 -19.92 11.19
CA GLY A 105 1.50 -19.30 11.52
C GLY A 105 1.37 -18.16 12.54
N THR A 106 2.42 -17.35 12.66
CA THR A 106 2.46 -16.21 13.58
C THR A 106 1.60 -15.05 13.09
N GLU A 107 0.87 -14.43 14.01
CA GLU A 107 0.25 -13.13 13.87
C GLU A 107 1.11 -12.09 14.57
N ASN A 108 1.48 -11.03 13.85
CA ASN A 108 2.11 -9.85 14.45
C ASN A 108 1.09 -8.71 14.52
N LEU A 109 1.01 -8.09 15.69
CA LEU A 109 0.20 -6.90 15.96
C LEU A 109 1.13 -5.75 16.28
N TYR A 110 1.04 -4.70 15.47
CA TYR A 110 1.81 -3.46 15.57
C TYR A 110 0.92 -2.39 16.18
N GLU A 111 1.04 -2.19 17.49
CA GLU A 111 0.24 -1.20 18.23
C GLU A 111 1.01 0.10 18.39
N PHE A 112 0.35 1.22 18.17
CA PHE A 112 0.93 2.54 18.39
C PHE A 112 -0.07 3.37 19.19
N ASP A 113 0.38 3.82 20.35
CA ASP A 113 -0.36 4.66 21.26
C ASP A 113 0.33 6.01 21.37
N GLU A 114 -0.46 7.08 21.26
CA GLU A 114 0.02 8.45 21.44
C GLU A 114 1.23 8.83 20.56
N VAL A 115 1.20 8.42 19.28
CA VAL A 115 2.24 8.79 18.31
C VAL A 115 1.98 10.18 17.75
N GLU A 116 2.94 11.08 17.91
CA GLU A 116 2.88 12.42 17.34
C GLU A 116 3.28 12.42 15.86
N LEU A 117 2.38 12.89 15.00
CA LEU A 117 2.65 13.07 13.57
C LEU A 117 2.62 14.55 13.18
N ILE A 118 3.62 14.99 12.42
CA ILE A 118 3.72 16.36 11.92
C ILE A 118 3.23 16.41 10.48
N CYS A 119 2.25 17.27 10.21
CA CYS A 119 1.80 17.48 8.83
C CYS A 119 2.81 18.31 8.03
N THR A 120 3.21 17.81 6.85
CA THR A 120 4.14 18.50 5.94
C THR A 120 3.65 19.85 5.39
N ASN A 121 2.35 20.12 5.49
CA ASN A 121 1.74 21.34 4.92
C ASN A 121 1.50 22.42 5.97
N CYS A 122 0.86 22.10 7.10
CA CYS A 122 0.55 23.09 8.14
C CYS A 122 1.47 23.02 9.36
N ASN A 123 2.40 22.06 9.40
CA ASN A 123 3.33 21.82 10.51
C ASN A 123 2.68 21.61 11.88
N LYS A 124 1.36 21.41 11.93
CA LYS A 124 0.65 21.07 13.17
C LYS A 124 0.85 19.60 13.51
N LYS A 125 1.09 19.34 14.80
CA LYS A 125 1.17 18.01 15.39
C LYS A 125 -0.23 17.45 15.61
N SER A 126 -0.40 16.18 15.28
CA SER A 126 -1.63 15.40 15.51
C SER A 126 -1.28 14.16 16.30
N MET A 127 -2.20 13.71 17.13
CA MET A 127 -2.03 12.46 17.87
C MET A 127 -2.60 11.30 17.08
N VAL A 128 -1.88 10.19 17.02
CA VAL A 128 -2.34 8.97 16.37
C VAL A 128 -2.28 7.79 17.32
N ASN A 129 -3.36 7.03 17.32
CA ASN A 129 -3.46 5.78 18.04
C ASN A 129 -4.15 4.71 17.20
N GLY A 130 -3.75 3.45 17.37
CA GLY A 130 -4.28 2.37 16.56
C GLY A 130 -3.41 1.14 16.50
N TYR A 131 -3.74 0.28 15.55
CA TYR A 131 -2.98 -0.92 15.26
C TYR A 131 -2.98 -1.25 13.77
N ILE A 132 -1.96 -2.00 13.38
CA ILE A 132 -1.87 -2.74 12.11
C ILE A 132 -1.59 -4.19 12.47
N SER A 133 -2.15 -5.15 11.75
CA SER A 133 -1.94 -6.58 12.00
C SER A 133 -1.63 -7.34 10.72
N GLU A 134 -0.76 -8.33 10.84
CA GLU A 134 -0.49 -9.33 9.81
C GLU A 134 -0.75 -10.73 10.31
N TYR A 135 -1.42 -11.54 9.49
CA TYR A 135 -1.64 -12.95 9.77
C TYR A 135 -1.98 -13.72 8.47
N PRO A 136 -1.18 -14.73 8.11
CA PRO A 136 0.15 -15.05 8.69
C PRO A 136 1.19 -13.96 8.37
N LEU A 137 2.42 -14.12 8.88
CA LEU A 137 3.56 -13.22 8.59
C LEU A 137 3.62 -12.82 7.11
N GLY A 138 3.75 -11.52 6.85
CA GLY A 138 3.79 -10.94 5.50
C GLY A 138 2.43 -10.78 4.80
N ALA A 139 1.31 -11.14 5.45
CA ALA A 139 -0.04 -10.96 4.92
C ALA A 139 -0.88 -10.03 5.80
N PHE A 140 -1.36 -8.92 5.23
CA PHE A 140 -2.22 -7.97 5.94
C PHE A 140 -3.51 -8.64 6.44
N ASN A 141 -3.81 -8.50 7.73
CA ASN A 141 -5.01 -9.03 8.38
C ASN A 141 -6.04 -7.91 8.66
N GLY A 142 -5.60 -6.78 9.23
CA GLY A 142 -6.49 -5.69 9.58
C GLY A 142 -5.77 -4.47 10.17
N GLU A 143 -6.46 -3.33 10.23
CA GLU A 143 -5.96 -2.11 10.86
C GLU A 143 -7.11 -1.24 11.37
N GLU A 144 -6.82 -0.47 12.41
CA GLU A 144 -7.66 0.63 12.89
C GLU A 144 -6.73 1.79 13.27
N ILE A 145 -6.89 2.95 12.61
CA ILE A 145 -6.04 4.12 12.83
C ILE A 145 -6.93 5.33 13.12
N LYS A 146 -6.76 5.90 14.30
CA LYS A 146 -7.45 7.12 14.74
C LYS A 146 -6.44 8.27 14.75
N VAL A 147 -6.85 9.39 14.17
CA VAL A 147 -6.04 10.61 14.11
C VAL A 147 -6.84 11.72 14.78
N ALA A 148 -6.31 12.23 15.90
CA ALA A 148 -6.91 13.29 16.67
C ALA A 148 -6.08 14.58 16.59
N LYS A 149 -6.76 15.71 16.78
CA LYS A 149 -6.06 16.99 17.02
C LYS A 149 -5.49 16.95 18.43
N LEU A 150 -4.32 17.54 18.62
CA LEU A 150 -3.84 17.86 19.96
C LEU A 150 -4.65 19.07 20.42
N GLU A 151 -5.31 18.96 21.56
CA GLU A 151 -5.94 20.10 22.21
C GLU A 151 -4.82 21.10 22.54
N GLU A 152 -4.94 22.34 22.03
CA GLU A 152 -4.06 23.42 22.42
C GLU A 152 -4.44 23.74 23.88
N GLU A 153 -3.55 23.46 24.86
CA GLU A 153 -3.74 23.97 26.23
C GLU A 153 -3.87 25.49 26.15
N GLU A 154 -5.07 26.00 26.44
CA GLU A 154 -5.38 27.44 26.53
C GLU A 154 -4.58 28.15 27.64
#